data_AF-A0ABD5YMS6-F1
#
_entry.id   AF-A0ABD5YMS6-F1
#
_cell.length_a   1.000
_cell.length_b   1.000
_cell.length_c   1.000
_cell.angle_alpha   90.00
_cell.angle_beta   90.00
_cell.angle_gamma   90.00
#
_symmetry.space_group_name_H-M   'P 1'
#
loop_
_entity.id
_entity.type
_entity.pdbx_description
1 polymer ?
#
loop_
_entity_poly.entity_id
_entity_poly.type
_entity_poly.pdbx_seq_one_letter_code
_entity_poly.pdbx_strand_id
1 'polypeptide(L)'
;MRKQRSVPYSRRGFLQAVGGAGIVLTAGCLTEGGAGNSTANRSTPISILAAGSLNNALLNGLEPVVDASVQIETHGSAHVARMIDEGLRDPDIVVVADTALFDGPLTPSWYSIFTSNAIVIAYNEETEEGQRLAADPDEWYTVLASDEIALGRSDPKQIRWGIGRCSCSNSPRGTTIPKISSQSSFNETKFILNHR
;
A
#
# COMPACT_ATOMS: atom_id res chain seq x y z
N MET A 1 30.08 33.71 -27.10
CA MET A 1 30.39 32.73 -26.04
C MET A 1 29.14 31.90 -25.77
N ARG A 2 29.07 30.66 -26.29
CA ARG A 2 27.89 29.77 -26.16
C ARG A 2 28.08 28.87 -24.94
N LYS A 3 27.16 28.95 -23.98
CA LYS A 3 27.13 28.16 -22.74
C LYS A 3 26.58 26.77 -23.07
N GLN A 4 27.43 25.75 -23.00
CA GLN A 4 27.04 24.35 -23.26
C GLN A 4 26.09 23.85 -22.15
N ARG A 5 24.98 23.23 -22.56
CA ARG A 5 24.05 22.49 -21.70
C ARG A 5 24.59 21.06 -21.52
N SER A 6 24.78 20.63 -20.28
CA SER A 6 25.16 19.27 -19.92
C SER A 6 23.94 18.34 -19.96
N VAL A 7 24.08 17.21 -20.66
CA VAL A 7 23.09 16.11 -20.71
C VAL A 7 23.45 15.10 -19.61
N PRO A 8 22.50 14.63 -18.78
CA PRO A 8 22.80 13.61 -17.77
C PRO A 8 22.89 12.22 -18.40
N TYR A 9 24.05 11.58 -18.30
CA TYR A 9 24.28 10.20 -18.70
C TYR A 9 23.62 9.23 -17.69
N SER A 10 22.68 8.41 -18.18
CA SER A 10 22.03 7.33 -17.42
C SER A 10 22.97 6.14 -17.25
N ARG A 11 23.08 5.63 -16.02
CA ARG A 11 24.01 4.58 -15.56
C ARG A 11 23.69 3.16 -16.06
N ARG A 12 23.03 3.00 -17.21
CA ARG A 12 22.66 1.69 -17.77
C ARG A 12 23.49 1.24 -18.99
N GLY A 13 24.49 2.03 -19.40
CA GLY A 13 25.31 1.73 -20.59
C GLY A 13 26.64 1.00 -20.36
N PHE A 14 27.02 0.66 -19.13
CA PHE A 14 28.40 0.20 -18.84
C PHE A 14 28.59 -1.33 -18.76
N LEU A 15 27.54 -2.14 -18.98
CA LEU A 15 27.65 -3.61 -18.88
C LEU A 15 27.37 -4.36 -20.20
N GLN A 16 27.70 -3.78 -21.36
CA GLN A 16 27.60 -4.48 -22.65
C GLN A 16 28.89 -4.56 -23.46
N ALA A 17 30.07 -4.44 -22.85
CA ALA A 17 31.32 -4.47 -23.62
C ALA A 17 32.48 -5.21 -22.93
N VAL A 18 32.27 -6.43 -22.44
CA VAL A 18 33.38 -7.39 -22.22
C VAL A 18 32.86 -8.81 -22.47
N GLY A 19 33.04 -9.32 -23.69
CA GLY A 19 32.66 -10.69 -24.04
C GLY A 19 32.82 -10.99 -25.52
N GLY A 20 33.98 -10.70 -26.11
CA GLY A 20 34.21 -10.90 -27.54
C GLY A 20 35.68 -10.99 -27.91
N ALA A 21 36.29 -12.15 -27.68
CA ALA A 21 37.46 -12.71 -28.37
C ALA A 21 37.79 -14.05 -27.67
N GLY A 22 37.84 -15.24 -28.25
CA GLY A 22 37.69 -15.78 -29.59
C GLY A 22 38.24 -17.22 -29.51
N ILE A 23 37.65 -18.19 -30.20
CA ILE A 23 38.27 -19.43 -30.72
C ILE A 23 37.26 -20.04 -31.70
N VAL A 24 37.71 -20.23 -32.93
CA VAL A 24 37.04 -20.97 -34.02
C VAL A 24 37.54 -22.40 -33.97
N LEU A 25 36.67 -23.42 -33.84
CA LEU A 25 36.95 -24.80 -34.24
C LEU A 25 35.67 -25.55 -34.68
N THR A 26 35.60 -25.78 -36.00
CA THR A 26 35.08 -26.93 -36.77
C THR A 26 33.90 -27.81 -36.29
N ALA A 27 32.87 -27.83 -37.15
CA ALA A 27 32.02 -28.96 -37.55
C ALA A 27 31.25 -29.73 -36.45
N GLY A 28 29.99 -29.36 -36.25
CA GLY A 28 29.00 -30.20 -35.59
C GLY A 28 27.63 -29.51 -35.62
N CYS A 29 26.72 -30.03 -36.45
CA CYS A 29 25.28 -29.80 -36.47
C CYS A 29 24.79 -28.41 -36.03
N LEU A 30 24.46 -27.56 -37.01
CA LEU A 30 23.56 -26.42 -36.80
C LEU A 30 22.20 -26.99 -36.40
N THR A 31 22.01 -27.32 -35.12
CA THR A 31 20.68 -27.25 -34.55
C THR A 31 20.33 -25.77 -34.60
N GLU A 32 19.36 -25.47 -35.46
CA GLU A 32 18.46 -24.33 -35.32
C GLU A 32 17.84 -24.42 -33.92
N GLY A 33 18.63 -24.05 -32.91
CA GLY A 33 18.16 -23.64 -31.61
C GLY A 33 17.51 -22.29 -31.83
N GLY A 34 16.33 -22.32 -32.46
CA GLY A 34 15.34 -21.28 -32.32
C GLY A 34 15.12 -21.11 -30.83
N ALA A 35 15.91 -20.21 -30.22
CA ALA A 35 15.47 -19.48 -29.05
C ALA A 35 14.32 -18.65 -29.59
N GLY A 36 13.14 -19.29 -29.61
CA GLY A 36 11.89 -18.66 -29.92
C GLY A 36 11.87 -17.40 -29.09
N ASN A 37 12.03 -16.27 -29.77
CA ASN A 37 11.64 -14.99 -29.25
C ASN A 37 10.11 -15.10 -29.17
N SER A 38 9.65 -15.83 -28.16
CA SER A 38 8.31 -15.71 -27.66
C SER A 38 8.27 -14.30 -27.12
N THR A 39 7.97 -13.37 -28.02
CA THR A 39 7.27 -12.13 -27.76
C THR A 39 5.91 -12.51 -27.19
N ALA A 40 5.91 -13.22 -26.06
CA ALA A 40 4.87 -13.08 -25.09
C ALA A 40 4.99 -11.62 -24.69
N ASN A 41 4.08 -10.81 -25.24
CA ASN A 41 3.81 -9.45 -24.85
C ASN A 41 3.41 -9.46 -23.38
N ARG A 42 4.37 -9.72 -22.48
CA ARG A 42 4.17 -9.59 -21.05
C ARG A 42 4.24 -8.10 -20.80
N SER A 43 3.08 -7.46 -20.90
CA SER A 43 2.88 -6.10 -20.45
C SER A 43 3.52 -5.95 -19.07
N THR A 44 4.39 -4.95 -18.92
CA THR A 44 5.05 -4.69 -17.66
C THR A 44 3.97 -4.45 -16.61
N PRO A 45 3.99 -5.16 -15.47
CA PRO A 45 2.91 -5.05 -14.49
C PRO A 45 2.87 -3.65 -13.90
N ILE A 46 1.67 -3.12 -13.71
CA ILE A 46 1.42 -1.82 -13.09
C ILE A 46 1.58 -1.99 -11.57
N SER A 47 2.55 -1.29 -11.01
CA SER A 47 2.84 -1.31 -9.58
C SER A 47 1.94 -0.32 -8.83
N ILE A 48 1.25 -0.81 -7.79
CA ILE A 48 0.33 -0.03 -6.97
C ILE A 48 0.77 -0.13 -5.52
N LEU A 49 1.09 1.02 -4.92
CA LEU A 49 1.41 1.14 -3.50
C LEU A 49 0.25 1.81 -2.77
N ALA A 50 -0.44 1.05 -1.92
CA ALA A 50 -1.74 1.47 -1.40
C ALA A 50 -1.87 1.41 0.13
N ALA A 51 -2.85 2.15 0.65
CA ALA A 51 -3.25 2.09 2.04
C ALA A 51 -3.86 0.71 2.37
N GLY A 52 -3.49 0.14 3.52
CA GLY A 52 -3.97 -1.19 3.96
C GLY A 52 -5.49 -1.30 4.05
N SER A 53 -6.19 -0.22 4.36
CA SER A 53 -7.67 -0.19 4.40
C SER A 53 -8.33 -0.38 3.03
N LEU A 54 -7.57 -0.32 1.92
CA LEU A 54 -8.04 -0.58 0.55
C LEU A 54 -7.67 -1.96 0.02
N ASN A 55 -6.91 -2.75 0.78
CA ASN A 55 -6.38 -4.02 0.29
C ASN A 55 -7.46 -4.92 -0.31
N ASN A 56 -8.59 -5.09 0.40
CA ASN A 56 -9.71 -5.89 -0.10
C ASN A 56 -10.33 -5.32 -1.38
N ALA A 57 -10.52 -4.00 -1.46
CA ALA A 57 -11.11 -3.35 -2.63
C ALA A 57 -10.20 -3.47 -3.86
N LEU A 58 -8.88 -3.40 -3.69
CA LEU A 58 -7.93 -3.52 -4.79
C LEU A 58 -7.75 -4.97 -5.24
N LEU A 59 -7.55 -5.91 -4.31
CA LEU A 59 -7.32 -7.32 -4.64
C LEU A 59 -8.59 -8.02 -5.15
N ASN A 60 -9.74 -7.77 -4.53
CA ASN A 60 -10.98 -8.48 -4.88
C ASN A 60 -11.94 -7.64 -5.73
N GLY A 61 -11.74 -6.33 -5.82
CA GLY A 61 -12.59 -5.43 -6.61
C GLY A 61 -11.95 -4.98 -7.92
N LEU A 62 -10.68 -4.55 -7.88
CA LEU A 62 -9.99 -4.00 -9.05
C LEU A 62 -9.29 -5.08 -9.89
N GLU A 63 -8.46 -5.92 -9.27
CA GLU A 63 -7.67 -6.94 -9.97
C GLU A 63 -8.51 -7.84 -10.90
N PRO A 64 -9.73 -8.31 -10.51
CA PRO A 64 -10.52 -9.19 -11.37
C PRO A 64 -11.17 -8.51 -12.58
N VAL A 65 -11.26 -7.18 -12.61
CA VAL A 65 -12.01 -6.42 -13.63
C VAL A 65 -11.12 -5.66 -14.61
N VAL A 66 -9.79 -5.70 -14.41
CA VAL A 66 -8.83 -5.04 -15.29
C VAL A 66 -8.04 -6.08 -16.09
N ASP A 67 -7.88 -5.83 -17.39
CA ASP A 67 -7.08 -6.70 -18.28
C ASP A 67 -5.55 -6.48 -18.10
N ALA A 68 -5.14 -5.50 -17.30
CA ALA A 68 -3.74 -5.21 -17.03
C ALA A 68 -3.21 -6.05 -15.86
N SER A 69 -1.97 -6.53 -15.99
CA SER A 69 -1.27 -7.15 -14.85
C SER A 69 -0.98 -6.07 -13.81
N VAL A 70 -1.51 -6.23 -12.59
CA VAL A 70 -1.28 -5.33 -11.45
C VAL A 70 -0.46 -6.02 -10.37
N GLN A 71 0.38 -5.25 -9.68
CA GLN A 71 1.11 -5.67 -8.49
C GLN A 71 0.77 -4.73 -7.34
N ILE A 72 0.09 -5.24 -6.32
CA ILE A 72 -0.42 -4.43 -5.21
C ILE A 72 0.41 -4.70 -3.95
N GLU A 73 1.03 -3.67 -3.41
CA GLU A 73 1.70 -3.66 -2.10
C GLU A 73 0.93 -2.73 -1.16
N THR A 74 0.56 -3.20 0.04
CA THR A 74 -0.28 -2.41 0.96
C THR A 74 0.36 -2.17 2.32
N HIS A 75 0.41 -0.90 2.74
CA HIS A 75 0.95 -0.45 4.03
C HIS A 75 0.07 0.66 4.64
N GLY A 76 0.40 1.17 5.84
CA GLY A 76 -0.24 2.38 6.37
C GLY A 76 0.06 3.62 5.52
N SER A 77 -0.89 4.54 5.35
CA SER A 77 -0.78 5.67 4.40
C SER A 77 0.48 6.51 4.56
N ALA A 78 0.88 6.91 5.77
CA ALA A 78 2.14 7.66 5.91
C ALA A 78 3.40 6.78 5.85
N HIS A 79 3.28 5.45 5.97
CA HIS A 79 4.40 4.56 5.64
C HIS A 79 4.58 4.51 4.12
N VAL A 80 3.47 4.42 3.37
CA VAL A 80 3.46 4.58 1.91
C VAL A 80 4.11 5.89 1.50
N ALA A 81 3.66 7.01 2.07
CA ALA A 81 4.24 8.33 1.79
C ALA A 81 5.75 8.39 2.10
N ARG A 82 6.17 7.86 3.24
CA ARG A 82 7.58 7.81 3.64
C ARG A 82 8.43 7.00 2.66
N MET A 83 7.96 5.85 2.18
CA MET A 83 8.75 5.05 1.23
C MET A 83 8.97 5.77 -0.09
N ILE A 84 8.03 6.60 -0.53
CA ILE A 84 8.16 7.40 -1.74
C ILE A 84 9.11 8.57 -1.49
N ASP A 85 8.90 9.32 -0.41
CA ASP A 85 9.74 10.47 -0.01
C ASP A 85 11.22 10.07 0.19
N GLU A 86 11.46 8.89 0.78
CA GLU A 86 12.81 8.34 0.97
C GLU A 86 13.37 7.60 -0.25
N GLY A 87 12.62 7.51 -1.35
CA GLY A 87 13.04 6.83 -2.58
C GLY A 87 13.19 5.30 -2.46
N LEU A 88 12.54 4.69 -1.47
CA LEU A 88 12.52 3.23 -1.25
C LEU A 88 11.57 2.49 -2.21
N ARG A 89 10.60 3.21 -2.78
CA ARG A 89 9.64 2.73 -3.78
C ARG A 89 9.38 3.82 -4.81
N ASP A 90 9.13 3.41 -6.04
CA ASP A 90 8.74 4.26 -7.17
C ASP A 90 7.58 3.58 -7.93
N PRO A 91 6.36 3.57 -7.35
CA PRO A 91 5.22 2.87 -7.93
C PRO A 91 4.54 3.72 -9.01
N ASP A 92 3.84 3.05 -9.95
CA ASP A 92 3.04 3.73 -10.98
C ASP A 92 1.83 4.46 -10.39
N ILE A 93 1.21 3.85 -9.36
CA ILE A 93 0.02 4.37 -8.69
C ILE A 93 0.24 4.36 -7.18
N VAL A 94 -0.08 5.49 -6.54
CA VAL A 94 -0.10 5.60 -5.09
C VAL A 94 -1.52 5.82 -4.61
N VAL A 95 -1.97 5.04 -3.63
CA VAL A 95 -3.31 5.16 -3.06
C VAL A 95 -3.26 5.38 -1.56
N VAL A 96 -3.63 6.56 -1.07
CA VAL A 96 -3.58 6.91 0.36
C VAL A 96 -4.98 7.19 0.92
N ALA A 97 -5.11 7.08 2.25
CA ALA A 97 -6.36 7.34 2.96
C ALA A 97 -6.44 8.74 3.60
N ASP A 98 -5.46 9.62 3.38
CA ASP A 98 -5.41 10.96 3.97
C ASP A 98 -4.72 11.94 3.00
N THR A 99 -5.39 13.05 2.66
CA THR A 99 -4.84 14.11 1.79
C THR A 99 -3.79 14.96 2.48
N ALA A 100 -3.76 15.02 3.81
CA ALA A 100 -2.79 15.85 4.52
C ALA A 100 -1.34 15.43 4.21
N LEU A 101 -1.15 14.21 3.67
CA LEU A 101 0.13 13.74 3.16
C LEU A 101 0.61 14.49 1.90
N PHE A 102 -0.28 15.18 1.18
CA PHE A 102 0.02 15.94 -0.03
C PHE A 102 0.60 17.34 0.27
N ASP A 103 0.45 17.81 1.51
CA ASP A 103 1.06 19.05 1.99
C ASP A 103 2.48 18.82 2.55
N GLY A 104 3.02 17.61 2.41
CA GLY A 104 4.32 17.23 2.97
C GLY A 104 5.06 16.20 2.10
N PRO A 105 5.16 14.93 2.53
CA PRO A 105 6.03 13.91 1.91
C PRO A 105 5.63 13.52 0.48
N LEU A 106 4.41 13.83 0.04
CA LEU A 106 3.95 13.57 -1.33
C LEU A 106 3.63 14.90 -2.00
N THR A 107 4.16 15.13 -3.20
CA THR A 107 3.85 16.34 -4.00
C THR A 107 3.42 15.95 -5.42
N PRO A 108 2.26 15.29 -5.56
CA PRO A 108 1.81 14.80 -6.85
C PRO A 108 1.44 15.95 -7.79
N SER A 109 1.62 15.75 -9.10
CA SER A 109 1.20 16.72 -10.12
C SER A 109 -0.33 16.85 -10.22
N TRP A 110 -1.05 15.77 -9.88
CA TRP A 110 -2.50 15.74 -9.74
C TRP A 110 -2.94 14.61 -8.82
N TYR A 111 -4.15 14.71 -8.28
CA TYR A 111 -4.79 13.64 -7.51
C TYR A 111 -6.29 13.59 -7.75
N SER A 112 -6.90 12.42 -7.50
CA SER A 112 -8.35 12.24 -7.54
C SER A 112 -8.87 11.66 -6.24
N ILE A 113 -10.07 12.10 -5.87
CA ILE A 113 -10.81 11.80 -4.64
C ILE A 113 -11.93 10.83 -5.02
N PHE A 114 -11.97 9.59 -4.49
CA PHE A 114 -12.94 8.59 -5.00
C PHE A 114 -13.75 7.82 -3.96
N THR A 115 -13.43 7.86 -2.67
CA THR A 115 -14.20 7.09 -1.65
C THR A 115 -14.00 7.60 -0.23
N SER A 116 -15.04 7.81 0.57
CA SER A 116 -14.94 8.17 1.99
C SER A 116 -14.96 6.95 2.91
N ASN A 117 -14.53 7.14 4.17
CA ASN A 117 -14.73 6.15 5.23
C ASN A 117 -15.22 6.86 6.51
N ALA A 118 -15.72 6.09 7.48
CA ALA A 118 -16.11 6.58 8.79
C ALA A 118 -15.26 5.90 9.87
N ILE A 119 -14.99 6.62 10.96
CA ILE A 119 -14.41 6.01 12.15
C ILE A 119 -15.56 5.36 12.92
N VAL A 120 -15.35 4.11 13.33
CA VAL A 120 -16.32 3.35 14.09
C VAL A 120 -15.71 2.79 15.36
N ILE A 121 -16.54 2.60 16.37
CA ILE A 121 -16.21 1.73 17.51
C ILE A 121 -16.72 0.35 17.16
N ALA A 122 -15.78 -0.56 16.91
CA ALA A 122 -16.04 -1.97 16.69
C ALA A 122 -15.99 -2.70 18.04
N TYR A 123 -17.06 -3.40 18.41
CA TYR A 123 -17.15 -4.12 19.68
C TYR A 123 -17.86 -5.46 19.54
N ASN A 124 -17.70 -6.32 20.54
CA ASN A 124 -18.39 -7.60 20.62
C ASN A 124 -19.66 -7.47 21.48
N GLU A 125 -20.84 -7.60 20.88
CA GLU A 125 -22.13 -7.55 21.60
C GLU A 125 -22.32 -8.66 22.65
N GLU A 126 -21.50 -9.71 22.62
CA GLU A 126 -21.57 -10.81 23.58
C GLU A 126 -20.83 -10.50 24.89
N THR A 127 -19.99 -9.46 24.95
CA THR A 127 -19.33 -9.05 26.20
C THR A 127 -20.17 -8.04 26.97
N GLU A 128 -19.96 -7.96 28.29
CA GLU A 128 -20.66 -7.03 29.16
C GLU A 128 -20.43 -5.57 28.71
N GLU A 129 -19.21 -5.23 28.32
CA GLU A 129 -18.83 -3.91 27.81
C GLU A 129 -19.51 -3.60 26.48
N GLY A 130 -19.60 -4.60 25.59
CA GLY A 130 -20.28 -4.44 24.31
C GLY A 130 -21.78 -4.25 24.45
N GLN A 131 -22.42 -4.92 25.42
CA GLN A 131 -23.83 -4.69 25.74
C GLN A 131 -24.05 -3.29 26.31
N ARG A 132 -23.12 -2.80 27.14
CA ARG A 132 -23.15 -1.41 27.65
C ARG A 132 -23.00 -0.38 26.51
N LEU A 133 -22.10 -0.63 25.56
CA LEU A 133 -21.95 0.21 24.35
C LEU A 133 -23.21 0.19 23.46
N ALA A 134 -23.92 -0.94 23.39
CA ALA A 134 -25.15 -1.06 22.62
C ALA A 134 -26.35 -0.38 23.30
N ALA A 135 -26.39 -0.37 24.64
CA ALA A 135 -27.50 0.15 25.42
C ALA A 135 -27.58 1.68 25.40
N ASP A 136 -26.43 2.37 25.39
CA ASP A 136 -26.37 3.83 25.31
C ASP A 136 -25.30 4.30 24.29
N PRO A 137 -25.69 4.35 22.99
CA PRO A 137 -24.85 4.83 21.92
C PRO A 137 -24.22 6.20 22.11
N ASP A 138 -24.93 7.14 22.75
CA ASP A 138 -24.49 8.52 22.87
C ASP A 138 -23.45 8.69 23.99
N GLU A 139 -23.46 7.78 24.98
CA GLU A 139 -22.55 7.76 26.13
C GLU A 139 -21.35 6.81 25.95
N TRP A 140 -21.03 6.40 24.72
CA TRP A 140 -19.95 5.46 24.40
C TRP A 140 -18.60 5.81 25.07
N TYR A 141 -18.30 7.10 25.19
CA TYR A 141 -17.05 7.59 25.77
C TYR A 141 -16.93 7.29 27.27
N THR A 142 -18.04 7.20 28.00
CA THR A 142 -18.03 6.83 29.42
C THR A 142 -17.66 5.37 29.62
N VAL A 143 -18.14 4.51 28.71
CA VAL A 143 -17.79 3.09 28.70
C VAL A 143 -16.29 2.96 28.42
N LEU A 144 -15.79 3.63 27.37
CA LEU A 144 -14.37 3.58 27.01
C LEU A 144 -13.42 4.23 28.04
N ALA A 145 -13.92 5.12 28.90
CA ALA A 145 -13.14 5.74 29.97
C ALA A 145 -12.97 4.83 31.21
N SER A 146 -13.65 3.68 31.25
CA SER A 146 -13.48 2.70 32.32
C SER A 146 -12.11 2.00 32.24
N ASP A 147 -11.41 1.92 33.37
CA ASP A 147 -10.11 1.23 33.49
C ASP A 147 -10.20 -0.29 33.25
N GLU A 148 -11.42 -0.83 33.21
CA GLU A 148 -11.72 -2.25 33.01
C GLU A 148 -11.70 -2.66 31.52
N ILE A 149 -11.61 -1.69 30.59
CA ILE A 149 -11.71 -1.95 29.15
C ILE A 149 -10.36 -1.98 28.46
N ALA A 150 -10.14 -3.04 27.69
CA ALA A 150 -9.03 -3.12 26.75
C ALA A 150 -9.37 -2.41 25.43
N LEU A 151 -8.65 -1.33 25.11
CA LEU A 151 -8.83 -0.58 23.87
C LEU A 151 -7.73 -0.88 22.86
N GLY A 152 -8.12 -1.33 21.67
CA GLY A 152 -7.22 -1.57 20.54
C GLY A 152 -7.30 -0.46 19.49
N ARG A 153 -6.16 0.13 19.11
CA ARG A 153 -6.05 1.02 17.94
C ARG A 153 -4.77 0.71 17.16
N SER A 154 -4.78 0.94 15.85
CA SER A 154 -3.55 0.96 15.06
C SER A 154 -2.57 1.98 15.63
N ASP A 155 -1.31 1.58 15.82
CA ASP A 155 -0.28 2.46 16.36
C ASP A 155 -0.12 3.73 15.50
N PRO A 156 -0.32 4.94 16.07
CA PRO A 156 -0.20 6.19 15.33
C PRO A 156 1.23 6.45 14.83
N LYS A 157 2.25 5.88 15.49
CA LYS A 157 3.66 5.99 15.13
C LYS A 157 4.09 4.93 14.14
N GLN A 158 3.50 3.72 14.17
CA GLN A 158 3.82 2.62 13.24
C GLN A 158 3.24 2.78 11.82
N ILE A 159 2.59 3.92 11.58
CA ILE A 159 2.61 4.62 10.30
C ILE A 159 4.07 4.92 9.82
N ARG A 160 5.09 4.57 10.60
CA ARG A 160 6.51 4.57 10.28
C ARG A 160 7.10 3.20 10.64
N TRP A 161 7.24 2.32 9.63
CA TRP A 161 7.78 0.94 9.62
C TRP A 161 6.81 -0.22 9.92
N GLY A 162 6.34 -0.85 8.83
CA GLY A 162 6.00 -2.28 8.65
C GLY A 162 5.32 -3.05 9.79
N ILE A 163 4.17 -3.65 9.45
CA ILE A 163 3.33 -4.57 10.26
C ILE A 163 2.51 -3.85 11.34
N GLY A 164 1.27 -3.48 11.01
CA GLY A 164 0.34 -2.83 11.94
C GLY A 164 0.10 -3.67 13.20
N ARG A 165 0.78 -3.32 14.29
CA ARG A 165 0.47 -3.83 15.61
C ARG A 165 -0.68 -2.99 16.15
N CYS A 166 -1.80 -3.63 16.44
CA CYS A 166 -2.79 -3.00 17.31
C CYS A 166 -2.12 -2.81 18.67
N SER A 167 -2.01 -1.56 19.11
CA SER A 167 -1.64 -1.27 20.49
C SER A 167 -2.92 -1.43 21.31
N CYS A 168 -2.95 -2.44 22.17
CA CYS A 168 -4.00 -2.61 23.16
C CYS A 168 -3.53 -2.02 24.48
N SER A 169 -4.24 -1.02 25.00
CA SER A 169 -4.07 -0.61 26.40
C SER A 169 -4.73 -1.70 27.26
N ASN A 170 -3.98 -2.32 28.18
CA ASN A 170 -4.43 -3.32 29.18
C ASN A 170 -5.26 -4.52 28.66
N SER A 171 -4.65 -5.54 28.05
CA SER A 171 -5.37 -6.78 27.69
C SER A 171 -4.67 -8.08 28.16
N PRO A 172 -5.37 -9.02 28.82
CA PRO A 172 -4.93 -10.40 28.99
C PRO A 172 -5.02 -11.14 27.65
N ARG A 173 -4.01 -11.96 27.35
CA ARG A 173 -3.89 -12.68 26.07
C ARG A 173 -4.99 -13.73 25.89
N GLY A 174 -5.71 -13.64 24.77
CA GLY A 174 -6.35 -14.78 24.10
C GLY A 174 -7.88 -14.78 24.11
N THR A 175 -8.50 -14.18 23.09
CA THR A 175 -9.91 -14.42 22.79
C THR A 175 -10.13 -14.46 21.28
N THR A 176 -10.86 -15.48 20.83
CA THR A 176 -11.32 -15.73 19.46
C THR A 176 -12.05 -14.51 18.89
N ILE A 177 -11.92 -14.25 17.58
CA ILE A 177 -12.58 -13.11 16.90
C ILE A 177 -14.11 -13.30 16.98
N PRO A 178 -14.82 -12.48 17.76
CA PRO A 178 -16.25 -12.60 17.94
C PRO A 178 -17.02 -11.78 16.91
N LYS A 179 -18.35 -11.87 16.93
CA LYS A 179 -19.26 -11.08 16.09
C LYS A 179 -19.07 -9.59 16.40
N ILE A 180 -18.73 -8.79 15.38
CA ILE A 180 -18.41 -7.36 15.54
C ILE A 180 -19.59 -6.51 15.09
N SER A 181 -20.06 -5.63 15.96
CA SER A 181 -21.00 -4.56 15.65
C SER A 181 -20.28 -3.22 15.64
N SER A 182 -20.82 -2.25 14.88
CA SER A 182 -20.18 -0.96 14.66
C SER A 182 -21.15 0.22 14.78
N GLN A 183 -20.64 1.32 15.34
CA GLN A 183 -21.29 2.63 15.35
C GLN A 183 -20.40 3.64 14.65
N SER A 184 -20.97 4.49 13.77
CA SER A 184 -20.20 5.37 12.86
C SER A 184 -20.28 6.85 13.19
N SER A 185 -19.13 7.52 13.12
CA SER A 185 -19.01 8.98 12.97
C SER A 185 -18.11 9.33 11.76
N PHE A 186 -18.57 10.27 10.92
CA PHE A 186 -17.91 10.77 9.69
C PHE A 186 -16.49 11.33 9.96
N ASN A 187 -15.48 11.32 9.07
CA ASN A 187 -15.43 11.75 7.65
C ASN A 187 -14.19 11.20 6.86
N GLU A 188 -14.33 11.10 5.51
CA GLU A 188 -13.38 11.22 4.34
C GLU A 188 -11.96 10.58 4.30
N THR A 189 -11.26 10.30 3.19
CA THR A 189 -11.52 9.90 1.79
C THR A 189 -10.23 9.25 1.24
N LYS A 190 -10.27 8.43 0.17
CA LYS A 190 -9.11 7.77 -0.41
C LYS A 190 -8.84 8.26 -1.83
N PHE A 191 -7.56 8.35 -2.14
CA PHE A 191 -7.04 9.15 -3.25
C PHE A 191 -6.13 8.35 -4.15
N ILE A 192 -6.22 8.56 -5.46
CA ILE A 192 -5.27 8.04 -6.44
C ILE A 192 -4.34 9.17 -6.85
N LEU A 193 -3.04 8.96 -6.72
CA LEU A 193 -2.00 9.78 -7.33
C LEU A 193 -1.42 9.03 -8.53
N ASN A 194 -1.25 9.74 -9.63
CA ASN A 194 -0.40 9.27 -10.72
C ASN A 194 0.97 9.90 -10.54
N HIS A 195 1.95 9.06 -10.24
CA HIS A 195 3.33 9.45 -10.08
C HIS A 195 4.06 9.13 -11.39
N ARG A 196 4.38 10.16 -12.17
CA ARG A 196 5.37 10.11 -13.26
C ARG A 196 6.11 11.43 -13.34
#